data_AF-M0CPB8-F1
#
_entry.id   AF-M0CPB8-F1
#
_cell.length_a   1.000
_cell.length_b   1.000
_cell.length_c   1.000
_cell.angle_alpha   90.00
_cell.angle_beta   90.00
_cell.angle_gamma   90.00
#
_symmetry.space_group_name_H-M   'P 1'
#
loop_
_entity.id
_entity.type
_entity.pdbx_description
1 polymer ?
#
loop_
_entity_poly.entity_id
_entity_poly.type
_entity_poly.pdbx_seq_one_letter_code
_entity_poly.pdbx_strand_id
1 'polypeptide(L)'
;FATNLDVNDEIGLDRRLTKKQITRYRRRGGIETAYSKIKEFAPWTTSTNFSIRLFHFGFAVLLYDLWLLVDFLVQTLIDIIEFRTKPRVTAPRFRAFLRREVSALL
;
A
#
# COMPACT_ATOMS: atom_id res chain seq x y z
N PHE A 1 -1.15 -2.47 23.46
CA PHE A 1 -2.34 -2.50 22.59
C PHE A 1 -3.51 -2.25 23.52
N ALA A 2 -4.10 -1.06 23.46
CA ALA A 2 -5.32 -0.73 24.20
C ALA A 2 -6.49 -0.88 23.24
N THR A 3 -7.53 -1.59 23.65
CA THR A 3 -8.74 -1.80 22.85
C THR A 3 -9.96 -1.78 23.78
N ASN A 4 -11.09 -1.34 23.24
CA ASN A 4 -12.38 -1.38 23.95
C ASN A 4 -13.03 -2.78 23.87
N LEU A 5 -12.35 -3.74 23.24
CA LEU A 5 -12.79 -5.12 23.18
C LEU A 5 -12.39 -5.84 24.47
N ASP A 6 -13.24 -6.76 24.91
CA ASP A 6 -12.91 -7.66 26.01
C ASP A 6 -11.82 -8.63 25.55
N VAL A 7 -10.68 -8.58 26.23
CA VAL A 7 -9.46 -9.32 25.87
C VAL A 7 -9.00 -10.03 27.14
N ASN A 8 -9.29 -11.33 27.20
CA ASN A 8 -8.98 -12.20 28.33
C ASN A 8 -8.16 -13.42 27.86
N ASP A 9 -7.46 -14.04 28.79
CA ASP A 9 -6.60 -15.20 28.64
C ASP A 9 -6.83 -16.25 29.75
N GLU A 10 -7.94 -16.15 30.48
CA GLU A 10 -8.40 -17.13 31.47
C GLU A 10 -8.69 -18.51 30.85
N ILE A 11 -9.50 -18.56 29.79
CA ILE A 11 -9.88 -19.81 29.12
C ILE A 11 -9.15 -19.95 27.77
N GLY A 12 -8.94 -21.20 27.32
CA GLY A 12 -8.30 -21.48 26.02
C GLY A 12 -8.99 -20.86 24.80
N LEU A 13 -10.32 -20.64 24.86
CA LEU A 13 -11.06 -19.93 23.81
C LEU A 13 -10.70 -18.45 23.78
N ASP A 14 -10.67 -17.79 24.94
CA ASP A 14 -10.38 -16.36 25.06
C ASP A 14 -8.96 -16.05 24.62
N ARG A 15 -8.00 -16.90 25.00
CA ARG A 15 -6.61 -16.82 24.50
C ARG A 15 -6.53 -16.81 22.97
N ARG A 16 -7.32 -17.65 22.29
CA ARG A 16 -7.35 -17.72 20.82
C ARG A 16 -7.93 -16.43 20.23
N LEU A 17 -9.01 -15.90 20.81
CA LEU A 17 -9.64 -14.65 20.37
C LEU A 17 -8.69 -13.46 20.56
N THR A 18 -8.10 -13.34 21.75
CA THR A 18 -7.08 -12.35 22.09
C THR A 18 -5.90 -12.39 21.12
N LYS A 19 -5.35 -13.59 20.86
CA LYS A 19 -4.26 -13.77 19.88
C LYS A 19 -4.66 -13.33 18.48
N LYS A 20 -5.89 -13.64 18.04
CA LYS A 20 -6.42 -13.22 16.74
C LYS A 20 -6.53 -11.70 16.64
N GLN A 21 -7.01 -11.03 17.68
CA GLN A 21 -7.09 -9.57 17.73
C GLN A 21 -5.71 -8.92 17.68
N ILE A 22 -4.76 -9.39 18.49
CA ILE A 22 -3.38 -8.88 18.49
C ILE A 22 -2.75 -9.08 17.10
N THR A 23 -2.95 -10.24 16.49
CA THR A 23 -2.43 -10.53 15.14
C THR A 23 -3.01 -9.59 14.10
N ARG A 24 -4.31 -9.25 14.18
CA ARG A 24 -4.93 -8.26 13.32
C ARG A 24 -4.34 -6.86 13.56
N TYR A 25 -4.20 -6.45 14.81
CA TYR A 25 -3.65 -5.13 15.14
C TYR A 25 -2.21 -4.95 14.67
N ARG A 26 -1.39 -6.02 14.69
CA ARG A 26 -0.03 -5.99 14.14
C ARG A 26 0.02 -5.58 12.66
N ARG A 27 -1.07 -5.75 11.90
CA ARG A 27 -1.14 -5.33 10.49
C ARG A 27 -1.32 -3.81 10.29
N ARG A 28 -1.57 -3.04 11.36
CA ARG A 28 -1.81 -1.59 11.31
C ARG A 28 -0.69 -0.82 10.59
N GLY A 29 0.57 -1.17 10.83
CA GLY A 29 1.73 -0.51 10.22
C GLY A 29 1.77 -0.60 8.69
N GLY A 30 0.96 -1.48 8.08
CA GLY A 30 0.80 -1.54 6.64
C GLY A 30 0.27 -0.25 6.03
N ILE A 31 -0.62 0.47 6.73
CA ILE A 31 -1.17 1.75 6.25
C ILE A 31 -0.08 2.83 6.20
N GLU A 32 0.73 2.94 7.26
CA GLU A 32 1.82 3.91 7.35
C GLU A 32 2.91 3.62 6.30
N THR A 33 3.20 2.34 6.08
CA THR A 33 4.15 1.89 5.05
C THR A 33 3.63 2.22 3.65
N ALA A 34 2.36 1.94 3.37
CA ALA A 34 1.72 2.27 2.10
C ALA A 34 1.67 3.78 1.87
N TYR A 35 1.30 4.57 2.88
CA TYR A 35 1.27 6.03 2.79
C TYR A 35 2.65 6.62 2.50
N SER A 36 3.70 6.08 3.13
CA SER A 36 5.09 6.47 2.85
C SER A 36 5.48 6.19 1.39
N LYS A 37 4.99 5.09 0.81
CA LYS A 37 5.22 4.75 -0.60
C LYS A 37 4.40 5.63 -1.56
N ILE A 38 3.13 5.89 -1.27
CA ILE A 38 2.25 6.75 -2.08
C ILE A 38 2.88 8.15 -2.25
N LYS A 39 3.51 8.70 -1.20
CA LYS A 39 4.23 9.98 -1.30
C LYS A 39 5.33 10.00 -2.36
N GLU A 40 5.92 8.86 -2.70
CA GLU A 40 6.91 8.77 -3.79
C GLU A 40 6.28 8.97 -5.17
N PHE A 41 4.96 8.78 -5.31
CA PHE A 41 4.21 9.00 -6.55
C PHE A 41 3.58 10.40 -6.63
N ALA A 42 3.49 11.11 -5.51
CA ALA A 42 2.89 12.42 -5.45
C ALA A 42 3.78 13.47 -6.14
N PRO A 43 3.23 14.28 -7.07
CA PRO A 43 3.94 15.43 -7.60
C PRO A 43 4.12 16.49 -6.51
N TRP A 44 5.23 17.20 -6.55
CA TRP A 44 5.41 18.38 -5.71
C TRP A 44 4.53 19.53 -6.20
N THR A 45 3.88 20.23 -5.27
CA THR A 45 3.03 21.39 -5.56
C THR A 45 3.18 22.45 -4.48
N THR A 46 3.19 23.73 -4.87
CA THR A 46 3.18 24.89 -3.96
C THR A 46 1.77 25.45 -3.73
N SER A 47 0.76 24.91 -4.42
CA SER A 47 -0.57 25.47 -4.37
C SER A 47 -1.20 25.33 -2.99
N THR A 48 -1.74 26.44 -2.49
CA THR A 48 -2.49 26.48 -1.23
C THR A 48 -3.95 26.03 -1.40
N ASN A 49 -4.43 25.87 -2.64
CA ASN A 49 -5.78 25.43 -2.93
C ASN A 49 -5.99 23.96 -2.53
N PHE A 50 -7.02 23.70 -1.71
CA PHE A 50 -7.36 22.36 -1.23
C PHE A 50 -7.66 21.39 -2.38
N SER A 51 -8.45 21.79 -3.36
CA SER A 51 -8.85 20.94 -4.49
C SER A 51 -7.65 20.45 -5.29
N ILE A 52 -6.63 21.31 -5.46
CA ILE A 52 -5.39 20.96 -6.15
C ILE A 52 -4.60 19.92 -5.35
N ARG A 53 -4.44 20.12 -4.03
CA ARG A 53 -3.75 19.14 -3.17
C ARG A 53 -4.49 17.80 -3.11
N LEU A 54 -5.82 17.84 -3.02
CA LEU A 54 -6.65 16.64 -3.01
C LEU A 54 -6.50 15.86 -4.32
N PHE A 55 -6.52 16.56 -5.46
CA PHE A 55 -6.28 15.95 -6.76
C PHE A 55 -4.89 15.29 -6.83
N HIS A 56 -3.83 16.00 -6.42
CA HIS A 56 -2.46 15.44 -6.42
C HIS A 56 -2.35 14.18 -5.55
N PHE A 57 -2.97 14.22 -4.37
CA PHE A 57 -3.00 13.07 -3.48
C PHE A 57 -3.77 11.89 -4.07
N GLY A 58 -5.00 12.12 -4.57
CA GLY A 58 -5.81 11.09 -5.20
C GLY A 58 -5.12 10.49 -6.43
N PHE A 59 -4.48 11.32 -7.25
CA PHE A 59 -3.71 10.87 -8.40
C PHE A 59 -2.50 10.01 -7.99
N ALA A 60 -1.80 10.39 -6.93
CA ALA A 60 -0.70 9.59 -6.38
C ALA A 60 -1.17 8.21 -5.89
N VAL A 61 -2.34 8.14 -5.24
CA VAL A 61 -2.97 6.89 -4.81
C VAL A 61 -3.28 6.01 -6.03
N LEU A 62 -3.88 6.57 -7.09
CA LEU A 62 -4.18 5.82 -8.31
C LEU A 62 -2.92 5.23 -8.96
N LEU A 63 -1.83 6.01 -9.05
CA LEU A 63 -0.56 5.51 -9.60
C LEU A 63 0.08 4.40 -8.74
N TYR A 64 -0.04 4.51 -7.42
CA TYR A 64 0.42 3.49 -6.50
C TYR A 64 -0.39 2.19 -6.64
N ASP A 65 -1.72 2.28 -6.75
CA ASP A 65 -2.59 1.12 -6.93
C ASP A 65 -2.35 0.46 -8.29
N LEU A 66 -2.12 1.25 -9.35
CA LEU A 66 -1.74 0.74 -10.67
C LEU A 66 -0.40 0.00 -10.61
N TRP A 67 0.58 0.53 -9.89
CA TRP A 67 1.85 -0.14 -9.68
C TRP A 67 1.67 -1.50 -8.98
N LEU A 68 0.87 -1.56 -7.91
CA LEU A 68 0.57 -2.82 -7.20
C LEU A 68 -0.12 -3.83 -8.12
N LEU A 69 -1.07 -3.38 -8.94
CA LEU A 69 -1.80 -4.22 -9.87
C LEU A 69 -0.89 -4.78 -10.97
N VAL A 70 0.01 -3.95 -11.52
CA VAL A 70 1.03 -4.40 -12.48
C VAL A 70 2.00 -5.40 -11.84
N ASP A 71 2.46 -5.14 -10.62
CA ASP A 71 3.33 -6.08 -9.90
C ASP A 71 2.62 -7.42 -9.66
N PHE A 72 1.36 -7.38 -9.24
CA PHE A 72 0.52 -8.56 -9.05
C PHE A 72 0.34 -9.35 -10.35
N LEU A 73 0.01 -8.68 -11.47
CA LEU A 73 -0.09 -9.30 -12.79
C LEU A 73 1.24 -9.95 -13.20
N VAL A 74 2.37 -9.28 -12.99
CA VAL A 74 3.69 -9.85 -13.31
C VAL A 74 3.99 -11.08 -12.45
N GLN A 75 3.63 -11.06 -11.16
CA GLN A 75 3.81 -12.22 -10.28
C GLN A 75 2.94 -13.42 -10.70
N THR A 76 1.69 -13.16 -11.10
CA THR A 76 0.77 -14.21 -11.59
C THR A 76 1.21 -14.77 -12.94
N LEU A 77 1.70 -13.94 -13.86
CA LEU A 77 2.22 -14.38 -15.16
C LEU A 77 3.48 -15.25 -15.06
N ILE A 78 4.28 -15.09 -14.00
CA ILE A 78 5.51 -15.88 -13.78
C ILE A 78 5.20 -17.18 -13.01
N ASP A 79 3.93 -17.53 -12.81
CA ASP A 79 3.46 -18.77 -12.17
C ASP A 79 4.06 -19.03 -10.78
N ILE A 80 4.26 -17.95 -10.01
CA ILE A 80 4.71 -18.08 -8.62
C ILE A 80 3.50 -18.43 -7.76
N ILE A 81 3.44 -19.69 -7.33
CA ILE A 81 2.37 -20.30 -6.52
C ILE A 81 2.14 -19.56 -5.18
N GLU A 82 3.14 -18.80 -4.70
CA GLU A 82 3.04 -18.00 -3.47
C GLU A 82 3.24 -16.50 -3.75
N PHE A 83 2.21 -15.69 -3.48
CA PHE A 83 2.29 -14.24 -3.54
C PHE A 83 3.45 -13.73 -2.67
N ARG A 84 4.43 -13.06 -3.28
CA ARG A 84 5.57 -12.50 -2.54
C ARG A 84 5.25 -11.10 -2.07
N THR A 85 5.56 -10.83 -0.81
CA THR A 85 5.45 -9.48 -0.21
C THR A 85 6.46 -8.49 -0.80
N LYS A 86 7.56 -8.98 -1.38
CA LYS A 86 8.56 -8.14 -2.05
C LYS A 86 8.16 -7.96 -3.51
N PRO A 87 7.96 -6.72 -3.98
CA PRO A 87 7.53 -6.47 -5.36
C PRO A 87 8.63 -6.86 -6.35
N ARG A 88 8.23 -7.46 -7.47
CA ARG A 88 9.08 -7.79 -8.62
C ARG A 88 9.33 -6.56 -9.49
N VAL A 89 8.27 -5.81 -9.75
CA VAL A 89 8.33 -4.49 -10.36
C VAL A 89 8.51 -3.49 -9.22
N THR A 90 9.69 -2.89 -9.09
CA THR A 90 9.93 -1.90 -8.05
C THR A 90 9.26 -0.56 -8.41
N ALA A 91 8.80 0.19 -7.41
CA ALA A 91 8.16 1.49 -7.62
C ALA A 91 9.03 2.48 -8.44
N PRO A 92 10.37 2.60 -8.22
CA PRO A 92 11.22 3.42 -9.08
C PRO A 92 11.22 2.99 -10.54
N ARG A 93 11.25 1.68 -10.82
CA ARG A 93 11.23 1.14 -12.18
C ARG A 93 9.91 1.46 -12.88
N PHE A 94 8.80 1.30 -12.17
CA PHE A 94 7.47 1.64 -12.69
C PHE A 94 7.33 3.14 -12.98
N ARG A 95 7.78 4.02 -12.08
CA ARG A 95 7.77 5.48 -12.30
C ARG A 95 8.64 5.89 -13.50
N ALA A 96 9.81 5.27 -13.66
CA ALA A 96 10.69 5.53 -14.81
C ALA A 96 10.03 5.10 -16.13
N PHE A 97 9.35 3.95 -16.13
CA PHE A 97 8.55 3.49 -17.26
C PHE A 97 7.45 4.50 -17.62
N LEU A 98 6.60 4.89 -16.66
CA LEU A 98 5.53 5.87 -16.90
C LEU A 98 6.06 7.18 -17.46
N ARG A 99 7.16 7.69 -16.91
CA ARG A 99 7.81 8.92 -17.39
C ARG A 99 8.19 8.79 -18.87
N ARG A 100 8.82 7.69 -19.24
CA ARG A 100 9.25 7.45 -20.63
C ARG A 100 8.05 7.38 -21.59
N GLU A 101 7.02 6.63 -21.24
CA GLU A 101 5.84 6.47 -22.11
C GLU A 101 5.09 7.79 -22.27
N VAL A 102 4.87 8.54 -21.19
CA VAL A 102 4.21 9.86 -21.26
C VAL A 102 5.04 10.85 -22.07
N SER A 103 6.37 10.86 -21.89
CA SER A 103 7.27 11.72 -22.67
C SER A 103 7.33 11.36 -24.15
N ALA A 104 7.02 10.12 -24.55
CA ALA A 104 6.98 9.73 -25.95
C ALA A 104 5.67 10.12 -26.65
N LEU A 105 4.62 10.44 -25.88
CA LEU A 105 3.30 10.83 -26.38
C LEU A 105 3.14 12.36 -26.54
N LEU A 106 4.07 13.14 -25.98
CA LEU A 106 4.11 14.61 -26.02
C LEU A 106 5.16 15.08 -27.01
#